data_AF-A0A2D5VNB7-F1
#
_entry.id   AF-A0A2D5VNB7-F1
#
_cell.length_a   1.000
_cell.length_b   1.000
_cell.length_c   1.000
_cell.angle_alpha   90.00
_cell.angle_beta   90.00
_cell.angle_gamma   90.00
#
_symmetry.space_group_name_H-M   'P 1'
#
loop_
_entity.id
_entity.type
_entity.pdbx_description
1 polymer ?
#
loop_
_entity_poly.entity_id
_entity_poly.type
_entity_poly.pdbx_seq_one_letter_code
_entity_poly.pdbx_strand_id
1 'polypeptide(L)'
;MMFPNIFCESAMNDQTWYQFQPNWFPQMFELDCEPLKEAYNAAVRDISVLEKMPFNDLSGKALKRACMDVLAITTSFPKLQEVLDHPDHCDYEVRTVINGYLNGYTTMNPREFLLGDFATASRQTGRIFVMYSCNVNKSNMAKNRGRIRHSNLCTEIVQPVRVLHETAVCSISTVNMLCGLYWKDPSTAGLPNYDKTPEIHVMRDHTLDDPRVGFSYEELRKVTRVAISDLNRVIDISAAPTEASHWGTVLNRSAGLGFNGFYDLFARMGYQVDSQTAIDFARSCVIWMLFAAIDESVMESRSRWQAIRRKCQKDGSVTVRMYKNPDRIRGYENLSDEEYEKAVSAEEREAHKKSPKDNRYGTYEITYNDPADIPKTVGAYPGWSWNGGCARSRGEFHFMRTYNPLSMDDIESFAGKSARTSFETLQNKMMTFGTRNDLFLAPPPTLSTSAVLGTRPSFEVMATNMLRQQSLAGTTPRINPFLAKALESQWNPETAAWVLQQNGSVVGKGPIEMSEKHRMLLRCAYELDQSRRIEMAAAMQPFIDQAISLNRYREEPTAPEIVNDVILAYLRDLKTMYYLKTRAAVNAAGINSGNISDTRFVFDNGVASADLSTANIPMEDGDQCVGCG
;
A
#
# COMPACT_ATOMS: atom_id res chain seq x y z
N MET A 1 10.37 -6.95 -18.31
CA MET A 1 10.78 -5.60 -17.86
C MET A 1 12.05 -5.78 -17.05
N MET A 2 13.21 -5.39 -17.58
CA MET A 2 14.44 -5.36 -16.78
C MET A 2 14.47 -4.03 -16.02
N PHE A 3 14.46 -4.10 -14.70
CA PHE A 3 14.65 -2.96 -13.82
C PHE A 3 16.16 -2.76 -13.60
N PRO A 4 16.68 -1.52 -13.62
CA PRO A 4 18.07 -1.26 -13.23
C PRO A 4 18.22 -1.47 -11.72
N ASN A 5 19.11 -2.39 -11.35
CA ASN A 5 19.42 -2.79 -9.98
C ASN A 5 20.71 -2.07 -9.51
N ILE A 6 20.76 -1.64 -8.25
CA ILE A 6 21.97 -1.04 -7.62
C ILE A 6 22.38 -1.95 -6.46
N PHE A 7 23.69 -2.10 -6.21
CA PHE A 7 24.24 -3.13 -5.31
C PHE A 7 25.25 -2.56 -4.29
N CYS A 8 25.32 -3.14 -3.08
CA CYS A 8 26.31 -2.87 -2.02
C CYS A 8 26.75 -4.14 -1.27
N GLU A 9 28.00 -4.14 -0.79
CA GLU A 9 28.64 -5.12 0.08
C GLU A 9 28.61 -4.66 1.55
N SER A 10 28.24 -5.54 2.48
CA SER A 10 28.38 -5.34 3.93
C SER A 10 29.65 -6.04 4.43
N ALA A 11 30.74 -5.31 4.58
CA ALA A 11 31.83 -5.70 5.47
C ALA A 11 32.29 -4.45 6.21
N MET A 12 32.44 -4.58 7.52
CA MET A 12 32.87 -3.52 8.43
C MET A 12 34.24 -2.95 7.98
N ASN A 13 34.26 -1.93 7.11
CA ASN A 13 35.11 -0.73 7.20
C ASN A 13 35.17 0.16 5.95
N ASP A 14 34.56 -0.13 4.80
CA ASP A 14 34.65 0.77 3.63
C ASP A 14 33.34 0.94 2.85
N GLN A 15 33.02 2.20 2.52
CA GLN A 15 31.76 2.71 1.93
C GLN A 15 31.76 2.61 0.39
N THR A 16 31.10 1.63 -0.24
CA THR A 16 31.17 1.43 -1.72
C THR A 16 29.85 1.05 -2.43
N TRP A 17 29.64 1.63 -3.63
CA TRP A 17 28.41 1.62 -4.46
C TRP A 17 28.64 1.75 -5.97
N TYR A 18 27.74 1.23 -6.83
CA TYR A 18 27.89 1.17 -8.31
C TYR A 18 26.84 1.97 -9.13
N GLN A 19 27.24 2.42 -10.35
CA GLN A 19 26.60 3.44 -11.21
C GLN A 19 25.33 3.04 -12.00
N PHE A 20 24.49 4.04 -12.31
CA PHE A 20 23.21 4.02 -13.03
C PHE A 20 23.26 4.67 -14.45
N GLN A 21 22.38 4.25 -15.39
CA GLN A 21 22.15 4.88 -16.72
C GLN A 21 20.64 5.25 -16.86
N PRO A 22 20.28 6.52 -17.11
CA PRO A 22 18.88 6.98 -17.14
C PRO A 22 18.17 6.62 -18.45
N ASN A 23 17.31 5.59 -18.43
CA ASN A 23 16.34 5.31 -19.49
C ASN A 23 14.90 5.67 -19.10
N TRP A 24 14.08 6.02 -20.08
CA TRP A 24 12.80 6.75 -19.98
C TRP A 24 11.59 5.98 -19.39
N PHE A 25 11.81 4.89 -18.66
CA PHE A 25 10.76 4.09 -18.01
C PHE A 25 10.59 4.45 -16.52
N PRO A 26 9.41 4.23 -15.90
CA PRO A 26 9.27 4.29 -14.45
C PRO A 26 10.26 3.30 -13.81
N GLN A 27 11.08 3.78 -12.88
CA GLN A 27 12.12 2.98 -12.24
C GLN A 27 11.79 2.85 -10.77
N MET A 28 11.73 1.61 -10.29
CA MET A 28 11.62 1.33 -8.87
C MET A 28 13.03 1.19 -8.29
N PHE A 29 13.35 2.07 -7.36
CA PHE A 29 14.58 2.08 -6.62
C PHE A 29 14.40 1.27 -5.34
N GLU A 30 15.19 0.20 -5.19
CA GLU A 30 15.20 -0.62 -3.99
C GLU A 30 16.15 -0.01 -2.95
N LEU A 31 15.74 0.05 -1.68
CA LEU A 31 16.55 0.52 -0.56
C LEU A 31 16.58 -0.55 0.54
N ASP A 32 17.77 -0.90 1.03
CA ASP A 32 17.96 -1.93 2.05
C ASP A 32 18.94 -1.50 3.16
N CYS A 33 18.46 -0.77 4.16
CA CYS A 33 19.34 -0.02 5.07
C CYS A 33 19.25 -0.50 6.53
N GLU A 34 19.11 -1.80 6.78
CA GLU A 34 18.86 -2.36 8.12
C GLU A 34 19.72 -1.77 9.25
N PRO A 35 21.05 -1.55 9.11
CA PRO A 35 21.84 -0.96 10.19
C PRO A 35 21.51 0.51 10.50
N LEU A 36 20.92 1.27 9.56
CA LEU A 36 20.45 2.64 9.78
C LEU A 36 19.29 2.63 10.77
N LYS A 37 18.43 1.63 10.64
CA LYS A 37 17.27 1.45 11.49
C LYS A 37 17.68 1.06 12.90
N GLU A 38 18.65 0.16 13.03
CA GLU A 38 19.22 -0.23 14.32
C GLU A 38 19.90 0.96 15.02
N ALA A 39 20.68 1.76 14.29
CA ALA A 39 21.30 2.97 14.82
C ALA A 39 20.26 4.03 15.25
N TYR A 40 19.20 4.23 14.46
CA TYR A 40 18.10 5.13 14.80
C TYR A 40 17.34 4.66 16.05
N ASN A 41 16.93 3.39 16.09
CA ASN A 41 16.19 2.83 17.23
C ASN A 41 17.05 2.79 18.50
N ALA A 42 18.36 2.57 18.39
CA ALA A 42 19.29 2.67 19.52
C ALA A 42 19.44 4.11 20.03
N ALA A 43 19.41 5.10 19.15
CA ALA A 43 19.50 6.52 19.50
C ALA A 43 18.19 7.09 20.06
N VAL A 44 17.05 6.52 19.68
CA VAL A 44 15.70 7.02 20.01
C VAL A 44 14.95 5.98 20.85
N ARG A 45 15.38 5.80 22.10
CA ARG A 45 14.75 4.84 23.05
C ARG A 45 13.43 5.29 23.67
N ASP A 46 12.96 6.51 23.38
CA ASP A 46 11.75 7.06 23.97
C ASP A 46 10.77 7.53 22.88
N ILE A 47 9.71 6.74 22.67
CA ILE A 47 8.66 6.99 21.66
C ILE A 47 7.98 8.35 21.87
N SER A 48 7.95 8.87 23.11
CA SER A 48 7.36 10.18 23.42
C SER A 48 8.14 11.38 22.83
N VAL A 49 9.41 11.16 22.45
CA VAL A 49 10.26 12.16 21.78
C VAL A 49 9.96 12.22 20.28
N LEU A 50 9.45 11.13 19.68
CA LEU A 50 9.10 11.06 18.25
C LEU A 50 7.90 11.92 17.86
N GLU A 51 6.96 12.15 18.79
CA GLU A 51 5.77 12.98 18.57
C GLU A 51 6.05 14.48 18.75
N LYS A 52 7.20 14.84 19.36
CA LYS A 52 7.53 16.21 19.77
C LYS A 52 8.79 16.79 19.16
N MET A 53 9.54 16.03 18.35
CA MET A 53 10.74 16.52 17.67
C MET A 53 10.37 17.18 16.32
N PRO A 54 10.39 18.51 16.20
CA PRO A 54 10.47 19.14 14.88
C PRO A 54 11.79 18.73 14.23
N PHE A 55 11.71 18.14 13.04
CA PHE A 55 12.84 17.51 12.32
C PHE A 55 13.99 18.47 11.96
N ASN A 56 13.82 19.78 12.18
CA ASN A 56 14.88 20.77 12.06
C ASN A 56 16.02 20.58 13.08
N ASP A 57 15.83 19.74 14.11
CA ASP A 57 16.82 19.49 15.16
C ASP A 57 17.42 18.07 15.13
N LEU A 58 17.57 17.47 13.94
CA LEU A 58 18.47 16.33 13.71
C LEU A 58 19.96 16.75 13.74
N SER A 59 20.33 17.51 14.76
CA SER A 59 21.68 18.04 15.00
C SER A 59 22.63 17.01 15.63
N GLY A 60 22.12 15.83 15.99
CA GLY A 60 22.90 14.70 16.47
C GLY A 60 23.89 14.22 15.41
N LYS A 61 25.18 14.61 15.55
CA LYS A 61 26.28 14.21 14.67
C LYS A 61 26.31 12.69 14.38
N ALA A 62 25.89 11.86 15.33
CA ALA A 62 25.84 10.40 15.20
C ALA A 62 24.73 9.91 14.25
N LEU A 63 23.52 10.48 14.32
CA LEU A 63 22.40 10.08 13.45
C LEU A 63 22.58 10.63 12.03
N LYS A 64 23.14 11.84 11.92
CA LYS A 64 23.56 12.41 10.64
C LYS A 64 24.70 11.60 10.02
N ARG A 65 25.63 11.05 10.79
CA ARG A 65 26.69 10.13 10.32
C ARG A 65 26.11 8.76 9.93
N ALA A 66 25.21 8.19 10.74
CA ALA A 66 24.57 6.91 10.44
C ALA A 66 23.70 6.96 9.17
N CYS A 67 22.93 8.03 8.95
CA CYS A 67 22.17 8.26 7.71
C CYS A 67 23.08 8.41 6.48
N MET A 68 24.34 8.81 6.69
CA MET A 68 25.33 9.01 5.62
C MET A 68 26.13 7.74 5.33
N ASP A 69 26.27 6.86 6.33
CA ASP A 69 27.10 5.66 6.25
C ASP A 69 26.27 4.41 5.91
N VAL A 70 24.95 4.41 6.11
CA VAL A 70 24.11 3.19 5.98
C VAL A 70 22.96 3.36 5.00
N LEU A 71 23.27 3.33 3.71
CA LEU A 71 22.24 3.23 2.68
C LEU A 71 22.42 2.00 1.82
N ALA A 72 22.74 0.83 2.40
CA ALA A 72 22.86 -0.45 1.70
C ALA A 72 21.64 -0.74 0.78
N ILE A 73 21.87 -1.40 -0.35
CA ILE A 73 20.93 -1.67 -1.44
C ILE A 73 21.40 -3.04 -1.79
N THR A 74 20.66 -4.02 -1.30
CA THR A 74 20.82 -5.38 -1.76
C THR A 74 19.80 -5.56 -2.87
N THR A 75 20.30 -5.74 -4.09
CA THR A 75 19.65 -6.68 -5.00
C THR A 75 20.50 -7.95 -5.01
N SER A 76 19.82 -9.08 -5.00
CA SER A 76 20.41 -10.41 -4.82
C SER A 76 21.50 -10.70 -5.85
N PHE A 77 22.77 -10.78 -5.41
CA PHE A 77 23.82 -11.48 -6.13
C PHE A 77 23.90 -12.91 -5.59
N PRO A 78 23.47 -13.94 -6.34
CA PRO A 78 23.46 -15.32 -5.85
C PRO A 78 24.81 -15.81 -5.35
N LYS A 79 25.92 -15.29 -5.91
CA LYS A 79 27.29 -15.63 -5.48
C LYS A 79 27.83 -14.79 -4.33
N LEU A 80 27.33 -13.57 -4.12
CA LEU A 80 27.80 -12.75 -2.99
C LEU A 80 27.18 -13.24 -1.68
N GLN A 81 25.90 -13.63 -1.74
CA GLN A 81 25.21 -14.25 -0.62
C GLN A 81 25.84 -15.60 -0.22
N GLU A 82 26.29 -16.41 -1.21
CA GLU A 82 27.06 -17.66 -0.97
C GLU A 82 28.33 -17.44 -0.13
N VAL A 83 29.02 -16.30 -0.27
CA VAL A 83 30.25 -16.00 0.47
C VAL A 83 29.93 -15.38 1.84
N LEU A 84 28.94 -14.46 1.91
CA LEU A 84 28.54 -13.82 3.17
C LEU A 84 27.93 -14.81 4.18
N ASP A 85 27.27 -15.87 3.70
CA ASP A 85 26.65 -16.86 4.57
C ASP A 85 27.63 -17.98 5.02
N HIS A 86 28.91 -17.97 4.62
CA HIS A 86 29.88 -19.00 5.04
C HIS A 86 30.45 -18.68 6.45
N PRO A 87 30.48 -19.63 7.42
CA PRO A 87 30.90 -19.35 8.81
C PRO A 87 32.33 -18.84 8.95
N ASP A 88 33.20 -19.21 8.00
CA ASP A 88 34.63 -18.85 7.97
C ASP A 88 34.99 -17.94 6.78
N HIS A 89 34.05 -17.14 6.27
CA HIS A 89 34.34 -16.28 5.11
C HIS A 89 35.51 -15.34 5.40
N CYS A 90 36.49 -15.35 4.49
CA CYS A 90 37.64 -14.46 4.51
C CYS A 90 37.38 -13.29 3.56
N ASP A 91 37.66 -12.06 4.00
CA ASP A 91 37.51 -10.81 3.22
C ASP A 91 38.09 -10.89 1.80
N TYR A 92 39.08 -11.76 1.56
CA TYR A 92 39.70 -11.94 0.26
C TYR A 92 38.79 -12.66 -0.76
N GLU A 93 38.00 -13.65 -0.33
CA GLU A 93 37.11 -14.42 -1.23
C GLU A 93 35.88 -13.59 -1.64
N VAL A 94 35.33 -12.80 -0.71
CA VAL A 94 34.25 -11.85 -0.99
C VAL A 94 34.71 -10.83 -2.04
N ARG A 95 35.90 -10.23 -1.82
CA ARG A 95 36.54 -9.29 -2.76
C ARG A 95 36.80 -9.89 -4.13
N THR A 96 37.18 -11.16 -4.22
CA THR A 96 37.51 -11.79 -5.52
C THR A 96 36.28 -12.05 -6.38
N VAL A 97 35.18 -12.50 -5.76
CA VAL A 97 33.88 -12.68 -6.43
C VAL A 97 33.35 -11.32 -6.90
N ILE A 98 33.37 -10.32 -6.02
CA ILE A 98 32.94 -8.96 -6.30
C ILE A 98 33.77 -8.35 -7.44
N ASN A 99 35.10 -8.35 -7.35
CA ASN A 99 35.99 -7.80 -8.39
C ASN A 99 35.81 -8.47 -9.76
N GLY A 100 35.43 -9.75 -9.81
CA GLY A 100 35.11 -10.43 -11.07
C GLY A 100 33.82 -9.95 -11.74
N TYR A 101 32.81 -9.53 -10.97
CA TYR A 101 31.53 -9.00 -11.48
C TYR A 101 31.57 -7.50 -11.77
N LEU A 102 32.51 -6.77 -11.15
CA LEU A 102 32.60 -5.32 -11.21
C LEU A 102 33.50 -4.75 -12.31
N ASN A 103 34.10 -5.60 -13.14
CA ASN A 103 34.83 -5.15 -14.31
C ASN A 103 33.88 -4.35 -15.24
N GLY A 104 33.90 -3.02 -15.12
CA GLY A 104 33.07 -2.08 -15.88
C GLY A 104 32.21 -1.11 -15.07
N TYR A 105 32.22 -1.13 -13.72
CA TYR A 105 31.40 -0.24 -12.89
C TYR A 105 32.21 0.85 -12.17
N THR A 106 31.63 2.04 -12.04
CA THR A 106 32.24 3.22 -11.41
C THR A 106 31.71 3.42 -9.99
N THR A 107 32.57 3.84 -9.06
CA THR A 107 32.26 4.04 -7.64
C THR A 107 31.63 5.41 -7.37
N MET A 108 30.69 5.52 -6.40
CA MET A 108 30.06 6.80 -6.01
C MET A 108 29.77 6.87 -4.50
N ASN A 109 29.81 8.08 -3.92
CA ASN A 109 29.43 8.31 -2.52
C ASN A 109 27.88 8.29 -2.35
N PRO A 110 27.30 7.63 -1.32
CA PRO A 110 25.84 7.51 -1.16
C PRO A 110 25.12 8.84 -1.06
N ARG A 111 25.72 9.79 -0.37
CA ARG A 111 25.17 11.14 -0.21
C ARG A 111 25.22 11.90 -1.53
N GLU A 112 26.30 11.75 -2.30
CA GLU A 112 26.41 12.35 -3.63
C GLU A 112 25.40 11.73 -4.60
N PHE A 113 25.19 10.42 -4.53
CA PHE A 113 24.14 9.75 -5.32
C PHE A 113 22.74 10.26 -4.95
N LEU A 114 22.40 10.28 -3.65
CA LEU A 114 21.07 10.68 -3.19
C LEU A 114 20.78 12.17 -3.46
N LEU A 115 21.72 13.06 -3.09
CA LEU A 115 21.56 14.50 -3.28
C LEU A 115 21.81 14.95 -4.72
N GLY A 116 22.53 14.16 -5.51
CA GLY A 116 22.83 14.41 -6.91
C GLY A 116 21.86 13.69 -7.83
N ASP A 117 22.23 12.50 -8.27
CA ASP A 117 21.55 11.75 -9.33
C ASP A 117 20.11 11.41 -8.99
N PHE A 118 19.86 10.83 -7.81
CA PHE A 118 18.52 10.43 -7.39
C PHE A 118 17.58 11.63 -7.26
N ALA A 119 18.00 12.68 -6.55
CA ALA A 119 17.20 13.88 -6.38
C ALA A 119 16.94 14.59 -7.71
N THR A 120 17.95 14.65 -8.59
CA THR A 120 17.82 15.26 -9.92
C THR A 120 16.84 14.48 -10.79
N ALA A 121 16.98 13.16 -10.87
CA ALA A 121 16.08 12.31 -11.63
C ALA A 121 14.65 12.34 -11.07
N SER A 122 14.50 12.32 -9.74
CA SER A 122 13.20 12.44 -9.06
C SER A 122 12.52 13.76 -9.35
N ARG A 123 13.26 14.88 -9.34
CA ARG A 123 12.72 16.21 -9.64
C ARG A 123 12.35 16.40 -11.10
N GLN A 124 13.17 15.87 -12.02
CA GLN A 124 12.97 15.99 -13.46
C GLN A 124 11.83 15.12 -13.98
N THR A 125 11.73 13.88 -13.49
CA THR A 125 10.76 12.91 -14.00
C THR A 125 9.54 12.78 -13.10
N GLY A 126 9.71 12.89 -11.79
CA GLY A 126 8.70 12.50 -10.80
C GLY A 126 8.46 11.00 -10.70
N ARG A 127 9.12 10.17 -11.53
CA ARG A 127 8.81 8.73 -11.75
C ARG A 127 9.80 7.76 -11.10
N ILE A 128 10.60 8.27 -10.16
CA ILE A 128 11.48 7.42 -9.34
C ILE A 128 10.68 6.94 -8.14
N PHE A 129 10.25 5.68 -8.21
CA PHE A 129 9.53 5.00 -7.14
C PHE A 129 10.53 4.42 -6.15
N VAL A 130 10.12 4.23 -4.90
CA VAL A 130 10.99 3.67 -3.86
C VAL A 130 10.31 2.45 -3.24
N MET A 131 11.06 1.37 -3.07
CA MET A 131 10.67 0.20 -2.28
C MET A 131 11.74 -0.08 -1.22
N TYR A 132 11.33 -0.17 0.04
CA TYR A 132 12.21 -0.51 1.15
C TYR A 132 12.16 -2.02 1.39
N SER A 133 13.08 -2.77 0.78
CA SER A 133 12.97 -4.23 0.72
C SER A 133 13.15 -4.93 2.06
N CYS A 134 13.94 -4.35 2.98
CA CYS A 134 13.99 -4.76 4.38
C CYS A 134 12.64 -4.60 5.06
N ASN A 135 12.01 -3.42 5.01
CA ASN A 135 10.69 -3.18 5.63
C ASN A 135 9.63 -4.15 5.07
N VAL A 136 9.66 -4.38 3.75
CA VAL A 136 8.79 -5.34 3.06
C VAL A 136 9.00 -6.77 3.57
N ASN A 137 10.25 -7.25 3.61
CA ASN A 137 10.53 -8.65 3.94
C ASN A 137 10.54 -8.95 5.44
N LYS A 138 10.88 -7.97 6.30
CA LYS A 138 10.77 -8.07 7.76
C LYS A 138 9.35 -8.44 8.18
N SER A 139 8.39 -7.78 7.55
CA SER A 139 6.96 -7.89 7.83
C SER A 139 6.21 -8.83 6.88
N ASN A 140 6.92 -9.60 6.04
CA ASN A 140 6.34 -10.56 5.10
C ASN A 140 5.62 -11.70 5.85
N MET A 141 4.29 -11.73 5.74
CA MET A 141 3.45 -12.72 6.42
C MET A 141 3.53 -14.12 5.80
N ALA A 142 3.91 -14.19 4.52
CA ALA A 142 3.99 -15.40 3.73
C ALA A 142 5.46 -15.71 3.35
N LYS A 143 6.41 -15.41 4.26
CA LYS A 143 7.84 -15.74 4.08
C LYS A 143 8.08 -17.23 3.78
N ASN A 144 7.22 -18.09 4.32
CA ASN A 144 7.22 -19.54 4.04
C ASN A 144 6.98 -19.88 2.56
N ARG A 145 6.51 -18.92 1.74
CA ARG A 145 6.36 -19.06 0.27
C ARG A 145 7.56 -18.53 -0.50
N GLY A 146 8.36 -17.64 0.10
CA GLY A 146 9.57 -17.06 -0.47
C GLY A 146 9.77 -15.58 -0.09
N ARG A 147 10.90 -15.03 -0.53
CA ARG A 147 11.25 -13.60 -0.40
C ARG A 147 10.47 -12.77 -1.43
N ILE A 148 10.02 -11.57 -1.01
CA ILE A 148 9.45 -10.57 -1.91
C ILE A 148 10.59 -9.80 -2.56
N ARG A 149 10.60 -9.75 -3.90
CA ARG A 149 11.70 -9.18 -4.68
C ARG A 149 11.35 -7.90 -5.42
N HIS A 150 10.06 -7.61 -5.57
CA HIS A 150 9.60 -6.41 -6.24
C HIS A 150 8.17 -6.10 -5.81
N SER A 151 7.76 -4.86 -6.09
CA SER A 151 6.37 -4.42 -6.03
C SER A 151 5.74 -4.45 -7.43
N ASN A 152 4.46 -4.12 -7.55
CA ASN A 152 3.77 -3.95 -8.82
C ASN A 152 3.96 -2.52 -9.40
N LEU A 153 3.28 -2.26 -10.52
CA LEU A 153 3.29 -0.97 -11.24
C LEU A 153 2.94 0.24 -10.35
N CYS A 154 2.05 0.06 -9.38
CA CYS A 154 1.51 1.13 -8.55
C CYS A 154 2.10 1.14 -7.13
N THR A 155 3.06 0.26 -6.84
CA THR A 155 3.85 0.18 -5.60
C THR A 155 3.10 -0.30 -4.34
N GLU A 156 1.84 -0.73 -4.42
CA GLU A 156 1.04 -1.21 -3.29
C GLU A 156 1.08 -2.72 -3.07
N ILE A 157 1.44 -3.51 -4.10
CA ILE A 157 1.40 -4.98 -4.03
C ILE A 157 2.79 -5.53 -3.78
N VAL A 158 2.97 -6.22 -2.66
CA VAL A 158 4.22 -6.88 -2.29
C VAL A 158 3.94 -8.34 -1.95
N GLN A 159 4.00 -9.20 -2.96
CA GLN A 159 3.64 -10.62 -2.86
C GLN A 159 4.87 -11.52 -3.02
N PRO A 160 5.00 -12.59 -2.22
CA PRO A 160 6.07 -13.55 -2.40
C PRO A 160 5.78 -14.41 -3.64
N VAL A 161 6.78 -14.53 -4.51
CA VAL A 161 6.71 -15.36 -5.71
C VAL A 161 7.99 -16.17 -5.88
N ARG A 162 7.84 -17.36 -6.46
CA ARG A 162 8.99 -18.13 -6.96
C ARG A 162 9.36 -17.64 -8.35
N VAL A 163 10.57 -17.06 -8.43
CA VAL A 163 11.10 -16.31 -9.59
C VAL A 163 10.91 -17.01 -10.94
N LEU A 164 10.96 -18.34 -10.97
CA LEU A 164 11.02 -19.08 -12.23
C LEU A 164 9.65 -19.58 -12.72
N HIS A 165 8.63 -19.68 -11.86
CA HIS A 165 7.40 -20.44 -12.16
C HIS A 165 6.10 -19.86 -11.58
N GLU A 166 6.17 -18.80 -10.79
CA GLU A 166 4.99 -18.12 -10.27
C GLU A 166 5.03 -16.66 -10.73
N THR A 167 3.87 -16.13 -11.08
CA THR A 167 3.67 -14.69 -11.28
C THR A 167 2.58 -14.25 -10.32
N ALA A 168 2.90 -13.34 -9.43
CA ALA A 168 1.96 -12.73 -8.50
C ALA A 168 0.81 -12.07 -9.27
N VAL A 169 -0.40 -12.20 -8.75
CA VAL A 169 -1.60 -11.61 -9.35
C VAL A 169 -2.29 -10.75 -8.32
N CYS A 170 -2.64 -9.54 -8.76
CA CYS A 170 -3.28 -8.55 -7.91
C CYS A 170 -4.80 -8.68 -8.08
N SER A 171 -5.50 -9.23 -7.09
CA SER A 171 -6.97 -9.19 -7.04
C SER A 171 -7.37 -8.01 -6.18
N ILE A 172 -7.79 -6.91 -6.80
CA ILE A 172 -7.92 -5.60 -6.15
C ILE A 172 -9.39 -5.17 -6.06
N SER A 173 -9.78 -4.60 -4.92
CA SER A 173 -11.03 -3.89 -4.72
C SER A 173 -10.80 -2.74 -3.73
N THR A 174 -11.73 -1.80 -3.61
CA THR A 174 -11.61 -0.68 -2.66
C THR A 174 -12.90 -0.39 -1.92
N VAL A 175 -12.78 -0.11 -0.62
CA VAL A 175 -13.89 0.39 0.19
C VAL A 175 -13.98 1.91 0.06
N ASN A 176 -15.16 2.42 -0.30
CA ASN A 176 -15.43 3.85 -0.17
C ASN A 176 -15.57 4.20 1.31
N MET A 177 -14.67 5.02 1.84
CA MET A 177 -14.64 5.39 3.26
C MET A 177 -15.91 6.12 3.71
N LEU A 178 -16.68 6.70 2.79
CA LEU A 178 -17.99 7.31 3.11
C LEU A 178 -19.05 6.28 3.55
N CYS A 179 -18.81 4.97 3.37
CA CYS A 179 -19.75 3.93 3.82
C CYS A 179 -19.97 3.92 5.35
N GLY A 180 -18.99 4.41 6.12
CA GLY A 180 -19.10 4.52 7.58
C GLY A 180 -19.81 5.79 8.03
N LEU A 181 -20.07 6.75 7.16
CA LEU A 181 -20.66 8.03 7.57
C LEU A 181 -22.14 7.90 7.92
N TYR A 182 -22.56 8.58 8.98
CA TYR A 182 -23.97 8.74 9.33
C TYR A 182 -24.24 10.13 9.91
N TRP A 183 -25.50 10.56 9.90
CA TRP A 183 -25.95 11.75 10.60
C TRP A 183 -26.50 11.38 11.98
N LYS A 184 -25.98 12.01 13.01
CA LYS A 184 -26.56 12.07 14.35
C LYS A 184 -27.84 12.88 14.23
N ASP A 185 -28.96 12.21 14.06
CA ASP A 185 -30.26 12.87 14.06
C ASP A 185 -30.51 13.47 15.47
N PRO A 186 -30.76 14.80 15.59
CA PRO A 186 -31.04 15.44 16.87
C PRO A 186 -32.29 14.89 17.58
N SER A 187 -33.23 14.28 16.85
CA SER A 187 -34.49 13.77 17.39
C SER A 187 -34.40 12.34 17.95
N THR A 188 -33.29 11.63 17.72
CA THR A 188 -33.10 10.23 18.14
C THR A 188 -31.98 10.03 19.18
N ALA A 189 -31.44 11.11 19.75
CA ALA A 189 -30.37 11.10 20.76
C ALA A 189 -30.67 10.34 22.09
N GLY A 190 -31.80 9.63 22.18
CA GLY A 190 -32.18 8.80 23.32
C GLY A 190 -32.74 7.41 22.95
N LEU A 191 -32.64 6.96 21.70
CA LEU A 191 -33.13 5.63 21.31
C LEU A 191 -31.97 4.65 21.05
N PRO A 192 -32.03 3.41 21.59
CA PRO A 192 -30.98 2.42 21.38
C PRO A 192 -30.96 1.95 19.93
N ASN A 193 -29.77 2.00 19.33
CA ASN A 193 -29.30 1.29 18.13
C ASN A 193 -30.38 0.66 17.25
N TYR A 194 -30.59 1.21 16.05
CA TYR A 194 -31.18 0.44 14.96
C TYR A 194 -30.61 0.82 13.58
N ASP A 195 -30.08 -0.20 12.92
CA ASP A 195 -29.92 -0.43 11.48
C ASP A 195 -30.57 0.61 10.55
N LYS A 196 -29.90 1.74 10.32
CA LYS A 196 -30.14 2.53 9.11
C LYS A 196 -28.81 2.68 8.40
N THR A 197 -28.71 1.96 7.28
CA THR A 197 -27.84 2.30 6.16
C THR A 197 -27.69 3.82 6.07
N PRO A 198 -26.48 4.38 5.83
CA PRO A 198 -26.32 5.81 5.59
C PRO A 198 -27.39 6.25 4.59
N GLU A 199 -28.30 7.13 4.99
CA GLU A 199 -29.28 7.66 4.05
C GLU A 199 -28.49 8.23 2.86
N ILE A 200 -28.89 7.91 1.62
CA ILE A 200 -28.19 8.31 0.38
C ILE A 200 -27.88 9.82 0.35
N HIS A 201 -28.64 10.62 1.09
CA HIS A 201 -28.41 12.05 1.34
C HIS A 201 -27.04 12.38 1.96
N VAL A 202 -26.47 11.52 2.82
CA VAL A 202 -25.13 11.70 3.43
C VAL A 202 -24.04 11.75 2.37
N MET A 203 -24.12 10.89 1.35
CA MET A 203 -23.05 10.79 0.36
C MET A 203 -23.01 12.00 -0.59
N ARG A 204 -24.13 12.71 -0.75
CA ARG A 204 -24.29 13.80 -1.74
C ARG A 204 -24.16 15.22 -1.17
N ASP A 205 -24.21 15.39 0.15
CA ASP A 205 -24.17 16.73 0.76
C ASP A 205 -22.74 17.21 1.00
N HIS A 206 -22.19 18.16 0.25
CA HIS A 206 -20.78 18.58 0.38
C HIS A 206 -20.53 19.63 1.49
N THR A 207 -21.15 19.48 2.66
CA THR A 207 -20.91 20.34 3.82
C THR A 207 -19.54 20.09 4.44
N LEU A 208 -18.89 21.18 4.86
CA LEU A 208 -17.66 21.14 5.65
C LEU A 208 -18.01 21.12 7.13
N ASP A 209 -17.24 20.36 7.92
CA ASP A 209 -17.27 20.43 9.38
C ASP A 209 -18.68 20.32 9.99
N ASP A 210 -19.46 19.33 9.55
CA ASP A 210 -20.83 19.22 10.03
C ASP A 210 -20.87 18.50 11.39
N PRO A 211 -21.28 19.17 12.49
CA PRO A 211 -21.23 18.59 13.83
C PRO A 211 -22.18 17.39 14.01
N ARG A 212 -23.16 17.24 13.11
CA ARG A 212 -24.08 16.10 13.09
C ARG A 212 -23.43 14.87 12.49
N VAL A 213 -22.32 14.98 11.78
CA VAL A 213 -21.67 13.81 11.16
C VAL A 213 -21.00 12.93 12.21
N GLY A 214 -21.15 11.61 12.04
CA GLY A 214 -20.48 10.57 12.81
C GLY A 214 -19.92 9.48 11.89
N PHE A 215 -19.10 8.60 12.46
CA PHE A 215 -18.50 7.48 11.74
C PHE A 215 -18.75 6.14 12.45
N SER A 216 -19.22 5.15 11.70
CA SER A 216 -19.50 3.79 12.17
C SER A 216 -18.41 2.84 11.67
N TYR A 217 -17.54 2.42 12.59
CA TYR A 217 -16.59 1.34 12.30
C TYR A 217 -17.30 0.01 12.01
N GLU A 218 -18.52 -0.19 12.53
CA GLU A 218 -19.26 -1.41 12.23
C GLU A 218 -19.70 -1.49 10.77
N GLU A 219 -20.19 -0.39 10.20
CA GLU A 219 -20.52 -0.35 8.76
C GLU A 219 -19.27 -0.53 7.90
N LEU A 220 -18.15 0.11 8.28
CA LEU A 220 -16.85 -0.11 7.62
C LEU A 220 -16.46 -1.58 7.64
N ARG A 221 -16.61 -2.27 8.78
CA ARG A 221 -16.33 -3.70 8.90
C ARG A 221 -17.27 -4.53 8.02
N LYS A 222 -18.57 -4.26 8.02
CA LYS A 222 -19.56 -4.98 7.19
C LYS A 222 -19.19 -4.91 5.70
N VAL A 223 -18.92 -3.71 5.19
CA VAL A 223 -18.52 -3.51 3.79
C VAL A 223 -17.18 -4.19 3.49
N THR A 224 -16.23 -4.12 4.42
CA THR A 224 -14.93 -4.80 4.29
C THR A 224 -15.07 -6.32 4.15
N ARG A 225 -15.96 -6.95 4.94
CA ARG A 225 -16.23 -8.40 4.84
C ARG A 225 -16.79 -8.76 3.46
N VAL A 226 -17.79 -8.02 2.99
CA VAL A 226 -18.37 -8.22 1.65
C VAL A 226 -17.29 -8.13 0.57
N ALA A 227 -16.44 -7.10 0.62
CA ALA A 227 -15.36 -6.91 -0.34
C ALA A 227 -14.35 -8.07 -0.35
N ILE A 228 -14.01 -8.64 0.81
CA ILE A 228 -13.12 -9.82 0.89
C ILE A 228 -13.79 -11.06 0.32
N SER A 229 -15.07 -11.30 0.61
CA SER A 229 -15.80 -12.40 -0.01
C SER A 229 -15.88 -12.29 -1.53
N ASP A 230 -16.08 -11.08 -2.04
CA ASP A 230 -16.10 -10.82 -3.48
C ASP A 230 -14.71 -11.02 -4.11
N LEU A 231 -13.65 -10.57 -3.46
CA LEU A 231 -12.27 -10.83 -3.91
C LEU A 231 -11.96 -12.32 -3.95
N ASN A 232 -12.42 -13.11 -2.98
CA ASN A 232 -12.28 -14.57 -3.02
C ASN A 232 -13.00 -15.20 -4.21
N ARG A 233 -14.20 -14.70 -4.56
CA ARG A 233 -14.92 -15.14 -5.77
C ARG A 233 -14.18 -14.75 -7.04
N VAL A 234 -13.66 -13.52 -7.11
CA VAL A 234 -12.84 -13.04 -8.24
C VAL A 234 -11.64 -13.96 -8.45
N ILE A 235 -10.93 -14.33 -7.38
CA ILE A 235 -9.81 -15.28 -7.43
C ILE A 235 -10.23 -16.63 -8.02
N ASP A 236 -11.44 -17.11 -7.72
CA ASP A 236 -11.93 -18.41 -8.17
C ASP A 236 -12.39 -18.41 -9.63
N ILE A 237 -12.97 -17.30 -10.13
CA ILE A 237 -13.55 -17.22 -11.47
C ILE A 237 -12.62 -16.63 -12.53
N SER A 238 -11.58 -15.91 -12.12
CA SER A 238 -10.69 -15.21 -13.06
C SER A 238 -9.86 -16.20 -13.87
N ALA A 239 -9.90 -16.06 -15.19
CA ALA A 239 -9.03 -16.82 -16.08
C ALA A 239 -7.60 -16.28 -16.00
N ALA A 240 -6.65 -17.15 -15.62
CA ALA A 240 -5.25 -16.77 -15.56
C ALA A 240 -4.66 -16.65 -16.97
N PRO A 241 -3.94 -15.57 -17.31
CA PRO A 241 -3.38 -15.37 -18.64
C PRO A 241 -2.20 -16.30 -18.93
N THR A 242 -1.53 -16.79 -17.88
CA THR A 242 -0.43 -17.75 -17.97
C THR A 242 -0.55 -18.80 -16.88
N GLU A 243 0.09 -19.94 -17.07
CA GLU A 243 0.18 -20.98 -16.05
C GLU A 243 0.89 -20.46 -14.77
N ALA A 244 1.93 -19.63 -14.93
CA ALA A 244 2.63 -19.03 -13.79
C ALA A 244 1.72 -18.10 -12.99
N SER A 245 0.85 -17.34 -13.66
CA SER A 245 -0.18 -16.51 -13.01
C SER A 245 -1.25 -17.36 -12.32
N HIS A 246 -1.64 -18.50 -12.91
CA HIS A 246 -2.56 -19.44 -12.27
C HIS A 246 -1.98 -19.93 -10.95
N TRP A 247 -0.74 -20.44 -10.95
CA TRP A 247 -0.08 -20.94 -9.76
C TRP A 247 0.14 -19.85 -8.71
N GLY A 248 0.59 -18.65 -9.11
CA GLY A 248 0.70 -17.51 -8.19
C GLY A 248 -0.63 -17.16 -7.51
N THR A 249 -1.74 -17.23 -8.26
CA THR A 249 -3.09 -16.94 -7.74
C THR A 249 -3.61 -18.02 -6.80
N VAL A 250 -3.62 -19.29 -7.24
CA VAL A 250 -4.28 -20.36 -6.47
C VAL A 250 -3.53 -20.74 -5.20
N LEU A 251 -2.20 -20.60 -5.19
CA LEU A 251 -1.38 -21.00 -4.05
C LEU A 251 -1.35 -19.96 -2.93
N ASN A 252 -1.42 -18.68 -3.27
CA ASN A 252 -1.38 -17.57 -2.32
C ASN A 252 -2.79 -17.07 -1.99
N ARG A 253 -3.66 -16.97 -3.00
CA ARG A 253 -4.99 -16.36 -2.91
C ARG A 253 -4.97 -14.96 -2.30
N SER A 254 -3.96 -14.17 -2.66
CA SER A 254 -3.78 -12.82 -2.13
C SER A 254 -4.94 -11.91 -2.52
N ALA A 255 -5.49 -11.21 -1.52
CA ALA A 255 -6.46 -10.14 -1.70
C ALA A 255 -5.76 -8.78 -1.56
N GLY A 256 -6.11 -7.82 -2.40
CA GLY A 256 -5.63 -6.44 -2.36
C GLY A 256 -6.77 -5.47 -2.11
N LEU A 257 -7.25 -5.38 -0.88
CA LEU A 257 -8.29 -4.44 -0.51
C LEU A 257 -7.69 -3.08 -0.15
N GLY A 258 -8.08 -2.05 -0.90
CA GLY A 258 -7.76 -0.67 -0.63
C GLY A 258 -8.96 0.14 -0.14
N PHE A 259 -8.83 1.45 -0.23
CA PHE A 259 -9.88 2.40 0.11
C PHE A 259 -9.89 3.59 -0.86
N ASN A 260 -10.93 4.41 -0.81
CA ASN A 260 -11.00 5.75 -1.41
C ASN A 260 -11.86 6.69 -0.54
N GLY A 261 -11.81 8.00 -0.80
CA GLY A 261 -12.70 8.97 -0.17
C GLY A 261 -12.26 9.51 1.19
N PHE A 262 -11.00 9.34 1.59
CA PHE A 262 -10.52 9.90 2.87
C PHE A 262 -10.55 11.42 2.92
N TYR A 263 -10.20 12.12 1.82
CA TYR A 263 -10.29 13.58 1.76
C TYR A 263 -11.72 14.06 2.00
N ASP A 264 -12.68 13.45 1.32
CA ASP A 264 -14.11 13.76 1.47
C ASP A 264 -14.59 13.48 2.90
N LEU A 265 -14.15 12.37 3.48
CA LEU A 265 -14.46 12.00 4.85
C LEU A 265 -13.90 13.03 5.85
N PHE A 266 -12.64 13.42 5.71
CA PHE A 266 -11.99 14.42 6.55
C PHE A 266 -12.66 15.79 6.45
N ALA A 267 -13.00 16.24 5.23
CA ALA A 267 -13.69 17.50 5.00
C ALA A 267 -15.03 17.58 5.76
N ARG A 268 -15.82 16.50 5.71
CA ARG A 268 -17.11 16.39 6.39
C ARG A 268 -16.99 16.33 7.91
N MET A 269 -15.99 15.59 8.40
CA MET A 269 -15.71 15.45 9.84
C MET A 269 -14.99 16.66 10.43
N GLY A 270 -14.58 17.63 9.61
CA GLY A 270 -13.84 18.80 10.07
C GLY A 270 -12.40 18.50 10.46
N TYR A 271 -11.81 17.43 9.93
CA TYR A 271 -10.42 17.05 10.19
C TYR A 271 -9.50 17.63 9.12
N GLN A 272 -8.52 18.43 9.53
CA GLN A 272 -7.48 18.86 8.60
C GLN A 272 -6.60 17.66 8.25
N VAL A 273 -6.27 17.47 6.97
CA VAL A 273 -5.63 16.22 6.50
C VAL A 273 -4.30 15.93 7.19
N ASP A 274 -3.51 16.95 7.51
CA ASP A 274 -2.21 16.82 8.20
C ASP A 274 -2.32 16.95 9.74
N SER A 275 -3.53 16.97 10.31
CA SER A 275 -3.74 16.99 11.77
C SER A 275 -3.52 15.62 12.41
N GLN A 276 -3.20 15.60 13.70
CA GLN A 276 -3.00 14.34 14.43
C GLN A 276 -4.30 13.54 14.51
N THR A 277 -5.43 14.23 14.65
CA THR A 277 -6.77 13.64 14.60
C THR A 277 -7.04 12.90 13.29
N ALA A 278 -6.64 13.45 12.13
CA ALA A 278 -6.78 12.75 10.85
C ALA A 278 -5.90 11.49 10.77
N ILE A 279 -4.66 11.55 11.28
CA ILE A 279 -3.74 10.41 11.33
C ILE A 279 -4.29 9.30 12.22
N ASP A 280 -4.73 9.62 13.43
CA ASP A 280 -5.27 8.64 14.39
C ASP A 280 -6.57 8.02 13.88
N PHE A 281 -7.41 8.83 13.23
CA PHE A 281 -8.64 8.35 12.62
C PHE A 281 -8.38 7.42 11.43
N ALA A 282 -7.44 7.76 10.54
CA ALA A 282 -7.04 6.91 9.42
C ALA A 282 -6.48 5.57 9.92
N ARG A 283 -5.59 5.61 10.92
CA ARG A 283 -5.06 4.44 11.61
C ARG A 283 -6.18 3.54 12.15
N SER A 284 -7.13 4.12 12.87
CA SER A 284 -8.28 3.39 13.44
C SER A 284 -9.14 2.71 12.38
N CYS A 285 -9.38 3.39 11.26
CA CYS A 285 -10.11 2.81 10.13
C CYS A 285 -9.40 1.56 9.58
N VAL A 286 -8.11 1.66 9.33
CA VAL A 286 -7.32 0.56 8.75
C VAL A 286 -7.16 -0.60 9.74
N ILE A 287 -7.04 -0.35 11.05
CA ILE A 287 -7.08 -1.39 12.08
C ILE A 287 -8.37 -2.23 11.96
N TRP A 288 -9.52 -1.57 11.87
CA TRP A 288 -10.81 -2.26 11.78
C TRP A 288 -11.03 -2.93 10.42
N MET A 289 -10.49 -2.37 9.33
CA MET A 289 -10.47 -3.04 8.03
C MET A 289 -9.63 -4.32 8.06
N LEU A 290 -8.42 -4.28 8.63
CA LEU A 290 -7.55 -5.45 8.76
C LEU A 290 -8.23 -6.55 9.57
N PHE A 291 -8.82 -6.18 10.71
CA PHE A 291 -9.59 -7.10 11.54
C PHE A 291 -10.70 -7.78 10.74
N ALA A 292 -11.56 -6.98 10.10
CA ALA A 292 -12.70 -7.51 9.34
C ALA A 292 -12.25 -8.40 8.17
N ALA A 293 -11.16 -8.03 7.50
CA ALA A 293 -10.66 -8.78 6.37
C ALA A 293 -10.13 -10.17 6.76
N ILE A 294 -9.33 -10.24 7.82
CA ILE A 294 -8.83 -11.51 8.34
C ILE A 294 -9.98 -12.34 8.93
N ASP A 295 -10.89 -11.74 9.71
CA ASP A 295 -12.02 -12.44 10.31
C ASP A 295 -12.94 -13.06 9.24
N GLU A 296 -13.23 -12.34 8.15
CA GLU A 296 -13.99 -12.91 7.02
C GLU A 296 -13.26 -14.07 6.35
N SER A 297 -11.95 -13.92 6.11
CA SER A 297 -11.15 -14.97 5.49
C SER A 297 -11.04 -16.23 6.36
N VAL A 298 -11.03 -16.08 7.69
CA VAL A 298 -11.15 -17.19 8.64
C VAL A 298 -12.53 -17.81 8.57
N MET A 299 -13.59 -17.01 8.45
CA MET A 299 -14.96 -17.49 8.31
C MET A 299 -15.18 -18.29 7.03
N GLU A 300 -14.59 -17.88 5.90
CA GLU A 300 -14.61 -18.64 4.66
C GLU A 300 -13.85 -19.97 4.78
N SER A 301 -12.65 -19.95 5.37
CA SER A 301 -11.88 -21.17 5.63
C SER A 301 -12.68 -22.15 6.50
N ARG A 302 -13.26 -21.66 7.59
CA ARG A 302 -14.12 -22.44 8.49
C ARG A 302 -15.35 -23.00 7.78
N SER A 303 -16.01 -22.19 6.95
CA SER A 303 -17.21 -22.61 6.21
C SER A 303 -16.89 -23.73 5.22
N ARG A 304 -15.74 -23.65 4.54
CA ARG A 304 -15.22 -24.71 3.68
C ARG A 304 -14.93 -26.00 4.45
N TRP A 305 -14.25 -25.90 5.59
CA TRP A 305 -14.04 -27.07 6.47
C TRP A 305 -15.37 -27.71 6.91
N GLN A 306 -16.35 -26.91 7.32
CA GLN A 306 -17.67 -27.41 7.70
C GLN A 306 -18.38 -28.12 6.55
N ALA A 307 -18.31 -27.57 5.33
CA ALA A 307 -18.92 -28.18 4.15
C ALA A 307 -18.30 -29.55 3.82
N ILE A 308 -16.97 -29.64 3.84
CA ILE A 308 -16.23 -30.90 3.62
C ILE A 308 -16.60 -31.92 4.70
N ARG A 309 -16.66 -31.50 5.97
CA ARG A 309 -17.03 -32.35 7.10
C ARG A 309 -18.46 -32.88 7.00
N ARG A 310 -19.43 -32.02 6.67
CA ARG A 310 -20.84 -32.42 6.47
C ARG A 310 -21.00 -33.39 5.31
N LYS A 311 -20.22 -33.21 4.23
CA LYS A 311 -20.21 -34.14 3.10
C LYS A 311 -19.69 -35.52 3.50
N CYS A 312 -18.58 -35.59 4.24
CA CYS A 312 -18.07 -36.83 4.80
C CYS A 312 -19.10 -37.55 5.69
N GLN A 313 -19.79 -36.80 6.56
CA GLN A 313 -20.84 -37.34 7.43
C GLN A 313 -22.01 -37.96 6.65
N LYS A 314 -22.37 -37.33 5.53
CA LYS A 314 -23.50 -37.75 4.71
C LYS A 314 -23.16 -38.95 3.81
N ASP A 315 -21.99 -38.89 3.17
CA ASP A 315 -21.61 -39.82 2.10
C ASP A 315 -20.73 -40.98 2.62
N GLY A 316 -20.33 -40.96 3.89
CA GLY A 316 -19.42 -41.92 4.52
C GLY A 316 -17.94 -41.70 4.20
N SER A 317 -17.64 -40.87 3.19
CA SER A 317 -16.29 -40.39 2.90
C SER A 317 -16.32 -39.08 2.11
N VAL A 318 -15.19 -38.38 2.03
CA VAL A 318 -14.99 -37.23 1.16
C VAL A 318 -13.58 -37.18 0.62
N THR A 319 -13.46 -37.00 -0.69
CA THR A 319 -12.17 -36.75 -1.35
C THR A 319 -11.98 -35.26 -1.56
N VAL A 320 -10.84 -34.75 -1.09
CA VAL A 320 -10.44 -33.33 -1.20
C VAL A 320 -9.19 -33.22 -2.05
N ARG A 321 -9.24 -32.33 -3.05
CA ARG A 321 -8.08 -31.97 -3.85
C ARG A 321 -7.20 -30.97 -3.10
N MET A 322 -5.94 -31.32 -2.94
CA MET A 322 -4.90 -30.56 -2.27
C MET A 322 -3.82 -30.15 -3.29
N TYR A 323 -3.08 -29.10 -2.99
CA TYR A 323 -1.98 -28.64 -3.84
C TYR A 323 -0.64 -29.18 -3.33
N LYS A 324 0.20 -29.65 -4.24
CA LYS A 324 1.56 -30.09 -3.92
C LYS A 324 2.38 -28.87 -3.46
N ASN A 325 3.10 -29.01 -2.35
CA ASN A 325 4.12 -28.03 -1.97
C ASN A 325 5.33 -28.21 -2.92
N PRO A 326 5.68 -27.22 -3.75
CA PRO A 326 6.82 -27.34 -4.66
C PRO A 326 8.16 -27.55 -3.93
N ASP A 327 8.27 -27.23 -2.63
CA ASP A 327 9.49 -27.46 -1.83
C ASP A 327 9.67 -28.90 -1.35
N ARG A 328 8.57 -29.66 -1.21
CA ARG A 328 8.63 -31.06 -0.75
C ARG A 328 9.33 -31.99 -1.72
N ILE A 329 9.47 -31.57 -2.98
CA ILE A 329 10.18 -32.34 -4.03
C ILE A 329 11.70 -32.38 -3.76
N ARG A 330 12.22 -31.62 -2.77
CA ARG A 330 13.65 -31.52 -2.49
C ARG A 330 14.08 -31.83 -1.04
N GLY A 331 13.17 -32.30 -0.17
CA GLY A 331 13.54 -32.76 1.18
C GLY A 331 13.83 -31.67 2.22
N TYR A 332 13.43 -30.41 1.98
CA TYR A 332 13.74 -29.26 2.84
C TYR A 332 12.81 -29.07 4.05
N GLU A 333 12.07 -30.11 4.45
CA GLU A 333 10.98 -29.98 5.43
C GLU A 333 11.43 -29.55 6.84
N ASN A 334 12.72 -29.66 7.14
CA ASN A 334 13.31 -29.39 8.46
C ASN A 334 14.45 -28.34 8.42
N LEU A 335 14.60 -27.60 7.32
CA LEU A 335 15.65 -26.59 7.20
C LEU A 335 15.20 -25.28 7.87
N SER A 336 16.10 -24.66 8.62
CA SER A 336 15.98 -23.26 9.05
C SER A 336 15.96 -22.31 7.85
N ASP A 337 15.49 -21.07 8.06
CA ASP A 337 15.38 -20.05 7.00
C ASP A 337 16.71 -19.88 6.21
N GLU A 338 17.84 -19.96 6.89
CA GLU A 338 19.20 -19.81 6.33
C GLU A 338 19.65 -21.07 5.56
N GLU A 339 19.27 -22.26 6.04
CA GLU A 339 19.54 -23.53 5.38
C GLU A 339 18.70 -23.72 4.12
N TYR A 340 17.46 -23.22 4.11
CA TYR A 340 16.58 -23.23 2.94
C TYR A 340 17.16 -22.36 1.81
N GLU A 341 17.65 -21.16 2.11
CA GLU A 341 18.21 -20.25 1.11
C GLU A 341 19.49 -20.82 0.46
N LYS A 342 20.35 -21.49 1.24
CA LYS A 342 21.53 -22.21 0.73
C LYS A 342 21.19 -23.44 -0.10
N ALA A 343 20.19 -24.23 0.30
CA ALA A 343 19.82 -25.45 -0.40
C ALA A 343 19.19 -25.14 -1.78
N VAL A 344 18.40 -24.07 -1.85
CA VAL A 344 17.80 -23.58 -3.09
C VAL A 344 18.87 -23.07 -4.06
N SER A 345 19.87 -22.29 -3.60
CA SER A 345 20.91 -21.71 -4.47
C SER A 345 21.88 -22.76 -5.07
N ALA A 346 22.18 -23.83 -4.34
CA ALA A 346 23.11 -24.89 -4.76
C ALA A 346 22.48 -25.92 -5.72
N GLU A 347 21.23 -26.35 -5.49
CA GLU A 347 20.58 -27.40 -6.31
C GLU A 347 19.82 -26.86 -7.54
N GLU A 348 19.43 -25.58 -7.55
CA GLU A 348 18.76 -24.95 -8.71
C GLU A 348 19.62 -24.97 -9.99
N ARG A 349 20.96 -25.01 -9.87
CA ARG A 349 21.86 -25.07 -11.04
C ARG A 349 21.93 -26.46 -11.68
N GLU A 350 21.87 -27.54 -10.90
CA GLU A 350 22.17 -28.91 -11.37
C GLU A 350 20.91 -29.75 -11.65
N ALA A 351 19.86 -29.63 -10.84
CA ALA A 351 18.61 -30.41 -10.99
C ALA A 351 17.76 -29.95 -12.18
N HIS A 352 17.98 -28.71 -12.67
CA HIS A 352 17.23 -28.09 -13.75
C HIS A 352 17.36 -28.78 -15.11
N LYS A 353 18.42 -29.58 -15.32
CA LYS A 353 18.63 -30.30 -16.59
C LYS A 353 17.94 -31.67 -16.65
N LYS A 354 17.50 -32.23 -15.52
CA LYS A 354 17.12 -33.66 -15.44
C LYS A 354 15.69 -33.94 -14.95
N SER A 355 14.99 -32.98 -14.35
CA SER A 355 13.60 -33.21 -13.88
C SER A 355 12.57 -32.82 -14.96
N PRO A 356 11.61 -33.69 -15.32
CA PRO A 356 10.55 -33.35 -16.26
C PRO A 356 9.76 -32.13 -15.78
N LYS A 357 9.51 -31.17 -16.68
CA LYS A 357 8.80 -29.91 -16.38
C LYS A 357 7.42 -30.13 -15.73
N ASP A 358 6.82 -31.29 -15.93
CA ASP A 358 5.43 -31.65 -15.59
C ASP A 358 5.15 -31.92 -14.09
N ASN A 359 6.15 -32.07 -13.22
CA ASN A 359 5.91 -32.63 -11.87
C ASN A 359 6.16 -31.68 -10.69
N ARG A 360 6.32 -30.36 -10.95
CA ARG A 360 6.69 -29.37 -9.90
C ARG A 360 5.51 -28.68 -9.24
N TYR A 361 4.49 -28.37 -10.03
CA TYR A 361 3.21 -27.85 -9.57
C TYR A 361 2.13 -28.86 -9.92
N GLY A 362 1.13 -28.98 -9.05
CA GLY A 362 0.10 -29.97 -9.27
C GLY A 362 -0.76 -30.15 -8.05
N THR A 363 -1.70 -31.08 -8.19
CA THR A 363 -2.62 -31.43 -7.12
C THR A 363 -2.49 -32.91 -6.78
N TYR A 364 -2.95 -33.27 -5.59
CA TYR A 364 -3.13 -34.65 -5.16
C TYR A 364 -4.44 -34.73 -4.38
N GLU A 365 -4.98 -35.93 -4.22
CA GLU A 365 -6.27 -36.13 -3.56
C GLU A 365 -6.07 -36.86 -2.23
N ILE A 366 -6.76 -36.40 -1.19
CA ILE A 366 -6.84 -37.08 0.11
C ILE A 366 -8.29 -37.48 0.32
N THR A 367 -8.53 -38.74 0.68
CA THR A 367 -9.87 -39.23 1.04
C THR A 367 -9.95 -39.40 2.55
N TYR A 368 -10.95 -38.76 3.15
CA TYR A 368 -11.28 -38.90 4.56
C TYR A 368 -12.52 -39.78 4.70
N ASN A 369 -12.48 -40.77 5.60
CA ASN A 369 -13.61 -41.65 5.90
C ASN A 369 -14.28 -41.29 7.22
N ASP A 370 -13.57 -40.62 8.13
CA ASP A 370 -14.14 -40.07 9.36
C ASP A 370 -14.16 -38.53 9.31
N PRO A 371 -15.32 -37.90 9.54
CA PRO A 371 -15.43 -36.46 9.74
C PRO A 371 -14.52 -35.85 10.81
N ALA A 372 -14.07 -36.63 11.79
CA ALA A 372 -13.14 -36.21 12.85
C ALA A 372 -11.70 -36.06 12.37
N ASP A 373 -11.30 -36.80 11.33
CA ASP A 373 -9.93 -36.78 10.79
C ASP A 373 -9.65 -35.57 9.90
N ILE A 374 -10.69 -34.81 9.52
CA ILE A 374 -10.58 -33.68 8.61
C ILE A 374 -9.98 -32.47 9.37
N PRO A 375 -8.76 -32.02 9.03
CA PRO A 375 -8.13 -30.91 9.71
C PRO A 375 -8.95 -29.63 9.59
N LYS A 376 -9.09 -28.88 10.68
CA LYS A 376 -9.84 -27.61 10.69
C LYS A 376 -9.28 -26.56 9.70
N THR A 377 -8.00 -26.68 9.35
CA THR A 377 -7.28 -25.83 8.40
C THR A 377 -7.42 -26.27 6.94
N VAL A 378 -8.13 -27.37 6.63
CA VAL A 378 -8.33 -27.83 5.23
C VAL A 378 -9.02 -26.78 4.33
N GLY A 379 -9.69 -25.80 4.95
CA GLY A 379 -10.32 -24.68 4.26
C GLY A 379 -9.36 -23.54 3.88
N ALA A 380 -8.15 -23.51 4.45
CA ALA A 380 -7.21 -22.41 4.32
C ALA A 380 -6.65 -22.31 2.88
N TYR A 381 -5.94 -21.22 2.58
CA TYR A 381 -5.20 -21.13 1.33
C TYR A 381 -4.10 -22.20 1.28
N PRO A 382 -3.72 -22.71 0.09
CA PRO A 382 -2.83 -23.87 -0.01
C PRO A 382 -1.49 -23.71 0.69
N GLY A 383 -0.88 -22.53 0.57
CA GLY A 383 0.39 -22.20 1.21
C GLY A 383 0.37 -22.02 2.73
N TRP A 384 -0.78 -22.18 3.40
CA TRP A 384 -0.95 -21.88 4.83
C TRP A 384 0.04 -22.61 5.74
N SER A 385 0.22 -23.91 5.51
CA SER A 385 1.02 -24.81 6.36
C SER A 385 2.34 -25.27 5.71
N TRP A 386 2.73 -24.68 4.58
CA TRP A 386 3.96 -25.08 3.88
C TRP A 386 5.19 -24.58 4.64
N ASN A 387 6.25 -25.38 4.65
CA ASN A 387 7.57 -25.05 5.23
C ASN A 387 7.47 -24.53 6.68
N GLY A 388 6.82 -25.30 7.56
CA GLY A 388 6.60 -24.89 8.96
C GLY A 388 5.48 -23.85 9.16
N GLY A 389 4.83 -23.41 8.08
CA GLY A 389 3.66 -22.54 8.10
C GLY A 389 3.97 -21.04 8.00
N CYS A 390 2.97 -20.27 7.61
CA CYS A 390 3.05 -18.80 7.54
C CYS A 390 3.05 -18.15 8.93
N ALA A 391 3.39 -16.86 9.03
CA ALA A 391 3.39 -16.14 10.30
C ALA A 391 2.00 -16.17 10.99
N ARG A 392 0.93 -16.08 10.20
CA ARG A 392 -0.45 -16.19 10.70
C ARG A 392 -0.76 -17.55 11.31
N SER A 393 -0.14 -18.62 10.83
CA SER A 393 -0.32 -19.96 11.41
C SER A 393 0.25 -20.09 12.82
N ARG A 394 1.16 -19.18 13.21
CA ARG A 394 1.73 -19.05 14.55
C ARG A 394 1.02 -18.01 15.42
N GLY A 395 -0.10 -17.46 14.94
CA GLY A 395 -0.84 -16.42 15.65
C GLY A 395 -0.27 -15.02 15.49
N GLU A 396 0.70 -14.80 14.62
CA GLU A 396 1.30 -13.48 14.45
C GLU A 396 0.47 -12.60 13.52
N PHE A 397 0.37 -11.30 13.85
CA PHE A 397 -0.20 -10.29 12.97
C PHE A 397 0.90 -9.45 12.31
N HIS A 398 0.55 -8.76 11.23
CA HIS A 398 1.47 -7.95 10.46
C HIS A 398 2.18 -6.86 11.29
N PHE A 399 1.41 -6.16 12.12
CA PHE A 399 1.91 -5.08 12.98
C PHE A 399 2.93 -5.55 14.03
N MET A 400 3.02 -6.86 14.31
CA MET A 400 4.00 -7.42 15.25
C MET A 400 5.36 -7.69 14.61
N ARG A 401 5.47 -7.56 13.28
CA ARG A 401 6.63 -7.99 12.48
C ARG A 401 7.32 -6.85 11.74
N THR A 402 7.10 -5.60 12.16
CA THR A 402 7.81 -4.42 11.65
C THR A 402 9.14 -4.22 12.41
N TYR A 403 9.96 -3.24 12.02
CA TYR A 403 11.16 -2.88 12.83
C TYR A 403 10.78 -2.14 14.11
N ASN A 404 9.62 -1.49 14.13
CA ASN A 404 8.97 -0.95 15.31
C ASN A 404 7.70 -1.76 15.62
N PRO A 405 7.83 -2.98 16.16
CA PRO A 405 6.70 -3.90 16.34
C PRO A 405 5.69 -3.35 17.34
N LEU A 406 4.42 -3.47 17.00
CA LEU A 406 3.29 -3.09 17.84
C LEU A 406 2.73 -4.30 18.59
N SER A 407 2.21 -4.03 19.77
CA SER A 407 1.60 -4.99 20.69
C SER A 407 0.07 -4.93 20.65
N MET A 408 -0.58 -5.83 21.38
CA MET A 408 -2.03 -5.74 21.62
C MET A 408 -2.41 -4.53 22.51
N ASP A 409 -1.48 -4.00 23.31
CA ASP A 409 -1.72 -2.78 24.09
C ASP A 409 -1.82 -1.57 23.15
N ASP A 410 -1.02 -1.55 22.08
CA ASP A 410 -1.10 -0.52 21.05
C ASP A 410 -2.44 -0.58 20.29
N ILE A 411 -2.96 -1.78 20.02
CA ILE A 411 -4.30 -1.93 19.43
C ILE A 411 -5.38 -1.34 20.36
N GLU A 412 -5.28 -1.57 21.67
CA GLU A 412 -6.20 -0.98 22.65
C GLU A 412 -6.07 0.54 22.69
N SER A 413 -4.85 1.08 22.66
CA SER A 413 -4.58 2.51 22.62
C SER A 413 -5.18 3.17 21.37
N PHE A 414 -5.00 2.55 20.20
CA PHE A 414 -5.41 3.15 18.93
C PHE A 414 -6.89 2.96 18.59
N ALA A 415 -7.48 1.81 18.93
CA ALA A 415 -8.84 1.46 18.51
C ALA A 415 -9.77 1.04 19.67
N GLY A 416 -9.31 1.17 20.91
CA GLY A 416 -10.06 0.89 22.13
C GLY A 416 -10.01 -0.59 22.55
N LYS A 417 -10.42 -0.84 23.80
CA LYS A 417 -10.43 -2.18 24.42
C LYS A 417 -11.18 -3.24 23.62
N SER A 418 -12.27 -2.84 22.96
CA SER A 418 -13.05 -3.76 22.11
C SER A 418 -12.24 -4.28 20.92
N ALA A 419 -11.33 -3.48 20.36
CA ALA A 419 -10.44 -3.90 19.29
C ALA A 419 -9.46 -4.96 19.78
N ARG A 420 -8.80 -4.73 20.92
CA ARG A 420 -7.90 -5.70 21.54
C ARG A 420 -8.56 -7.07 21.71
N THR A 421 -9.70 -7.13 22.40
CA THR A 421 -10.43 -8.38 22.64
C THR A 421 -10.83 -9.07 21.32
N SER A 422 -11.17 -8.28 20.30
CA SER A 422 -11.49 -8.79 18.97
C SER A 422 -10.27 -9.42 18.30
N PHE A 423 -9.10 -8.79 18.34
CA PHE A 423 -7.85 -9.31 17.79
C PHE A 423 -7.33 -10.54 18.54
N GLU A 424 -7.42 -10.58 19.87
CA GLU A 424 -7.08 -11.77 20.67
C GLU A 424 -7.99 -12.96 20.31
N THR A 425 -9.28 -12.70 20.15
CA THR A 425 -10.24 -13.73 19.68
C THR A 425 -9.91 -14.18 18.26
N LEU A 426 -9.59 -13.25 17.37
CA LEU A 426 -9.24 -13.52 15.98
C LEU A 426 -7.96 -14.36 15.87
N GLN A 427 -6.96 -14.10 16.71
CA GLN A 427 -5.71 -14.87 16.78
C GLN A 427 -6.00 -16.36 16.97
N ASN A 428 -6.86 -16.68 17.94
CA ASN A 428 -7.27 -18.06 18.23
C ASN A 428 -8.05 -18.69 17.07
N LYS A 429 -9.00 -17.96 16.49
CA LYS A 429 -9.76 -18.45 15.33
C LYS A 429 -8.85 -18.72 14.12
N MET A 430 -7.93 -17.80 13.85
CA MET A 430 -6.96 -17.88 12.76
C MET A 430 -6.04 -19.10 12.89
N MET A 431 -5.48 -19.36 14.07
CA MET A 431 -4.67 -20.56 14.30
C MET A 431 -5.50 -21.85 14.20
N THR A 432 -6.77 -21.80 14.60
CA THR A 432 -7.66 -22.98 14.60
C THR A 432 -8.13 -23.37 13.20
N PHE A 433 -8.59 -22.40 12.40
CA PHE A 433 -9.25 -22.66 11.10
C PHE A 433 -8.41 -22.25 9.89
N GLY A 434 -7.33 -21.49 10.10
CA GLY A 434 -6.58 -20.87 9.02
C GLY A 434 -7.35 -19.75 8.32
N THR A 435 -6.67 -19.08 7.40
CA THR A 435 -7.23 -18.01 6.55
C THR A 435 -7.38 -18.51 5.12
N ARG A 436 -8.35 -17.98 4.37
CA ARG A 436 -8.56 -18.30 2.96
C ARG A 436 -7.66 -17.51 2.00
N ASN A 437 -7.00 -16.46 2.50
CA ASN A 437 -6.10 -15.56 1.77
C ASN A 437 -4.79 -15.42 2.54
N ASP A 438 -3.66 -15.29 1.84
CA ASP A 438 -2.36 -15.04 2.49
C ASP A 438 -2.15 -13.57 2.89
N LEU A 439 -2.61 -12.63 2.07
CA LEU A 439 -2.48 -11.17 2.20
C LEU A 439 -3.84 -10.48 1.96
N PHE A 440 -4.04 -9.29 2.53
CA PHE A 440 -5.38 -8.66 2.62
C PHE A 440 -5.46 -7.23 2.11
N LEU A 441 -4.65 -6.31 2.66
CA LEU A 441 -4.81 -4.88 2.42
C LEU A 441 -3.68 -4.35 1.54
N ALA A 442 -4.04 -3.56 0.53
CA ALA A 442 -3.11 -2.92 -0.40
C ALA A 442 -3.79 -1.69 -1.04
N PRO A 443 -3.71 -0.49 -0.43
CA PRO A 443 -4.37 0.70 -0.97
C PRO A 443 -3.75 1.15 -2.31
N PRO A 444 -4.46 0.99 -3.45
CA PRO A 444 -3.95 1.35 -4.76
C PRO A 444 -4.30 2.80 -5.12
N PRO A 445 -3.80 3.33 -6.25
CA PRO A 445 -4.38 4.49 -6.89
C PRO A 445 -5.78 4.12 -7.41
N THR A 446 -6.77 4.97 -7.13
CA THR A 446 -8.19 4.68 -7.46
C THR A 446 -8.81 5.78 -8.32
N LEU A 447 -8.04 6.35 -9.24
CA LEU A 447 -8.49 7.51 -10.02
C LEU A 447 -9.83 7.26 -10.74
N SER A 448 -9.91 6.19 -11.54
CA SER A 448 -11.10 5.88 -12.33
C SER A 448 -12.29 5.46 -11.46
N THR A 449 -12.07 4.60 -10.46
CA THR A 449 -13.16 4.13 -9.59
C THR A 449 -13.69 5.23 -8.68
N SER A 450 -12.82 6.13 -8.20
CA SER A 450 -13.25 7.28 -7.40
C SER A 450 -13.97 8.31 -8.24
N ALA A 451 -13.58 8.49 -9.51
CA ALA A 451 -14.33 9.33 -10.44
C ALA A 451 -15.77 8.80 -10.67
N VAL A 452 -15.94 7.48 -10.81
CA VAL A 452 -17.27 6.85 -10.90
C VAL A 452 -18.09 7.06 -9.64
N LEU A 453 -17.45 7.00 -8.46
CA LEU A 453 -18.12 7.17 -7.16
C LEU A 453 -18.30 8.63 -6.73
N GLY A 454 -17.69 9.59 -7.44
CA GLY A 454 -17.66 10.99 -7.04
C GLY A 454 -16.85 11.26 -5.77
N THR A 455 -15.85 10.42 -5.46
CA THR A 455 -14.97 10.56 -4.29
C THR A 455 -13.52 10.88 -4.68
N ARG A 456 -12.67 11.21 -3.72
CA ARG A 456 -11.23 11.38 -3.97
C ARG A 456 -10.47 10.06 -3.94
N PRO A 457 -9.46 9.89 -4.82
CA PRO A 457 -8.70 8.65 -4.88
C PRO A 457 -8.01 8.32 -3.56
N SER A 458 -8.11 7.08 -3.13
CA SER A 458 -7.31 6.51 -2.05
C SER A 458 -7.39 7.38 -0.78
N PHE A 459 -6.24 7.63 -0.17
CA PHE A 459 -6.05 8.68 0.82
C PHE A 459 -5.41 9.94 0.24
N GLU A 460 -5.51 10.15 -1.07
CA GLU A 460 -4.99 11.33 -1.74
C GLU A 460 -5.81 12.57 -1.41
N VAL A 461 -5.17 13.71 -1.64
CA VAL A 461 -5.74 15.04 -1.43
C VAL A 461 -5.91 15.74 -2.78
N MET A 462 -6.74 16.78 -2.81
CA MET A 462 -6.91 17.56 -4.03
C MET A 462 -5.64 18.33 -4.35
N ALA A 463 -5.10 18.15 -5.56
CA ALA A 463 -3.97 18.94 -6.02
C ALA A 463 -4.30 20.44 -6.14
N THR A 464 -5.57 20.76 -6.43
CA THR A 464 -6.12 22.11 -6.55
C THR A 464 -7.63 22.09 -6.31
N ASN A 465 -8.23 23.16 -5.76
CA ASN A 465 -9.69 23.26 -5.62
C ASN A 465 -10.42 23.64 -6.92
N MET A 466 -9.70 23.95 -8.00
CA MET A 466 -10.32 24.20 -9.30
C MET A 466 -9.44 23.65 -10.42
N LEU A 467 -10.01 22.70 -11.17
CA LEU A 467 -9.36 22.03 -12.30
C LEU A 467 -9.98 22.53 -13.60
N ARG A 468 -9.20 22.61 -14.68
CA ARG A 468 -9.75 22.75 -16.03
C ARG A 468 -9.99 21.35 -16.60
N GLN A 469 -11.23 21.05 -16.98
CA GLN A 469 -11.55 19.84 -17.73
C GLN A 469 -11.70 20.20 -19.21
N GLN A 470 -10.85 19.60 -20.04
CA GLN A 470 -11.04 19.62 -21.48
C GLN A 470 -12.16 18.65 -21.88
N SER A 471 -13.05 19.12 -22.74
CA SER A 471 -14.11 18.32 -23.36
C SER A 471 -14.19 18.67 -24.84
N LEU A 472 -14.90 17.86 -25.64
CA LEU A 472 -15.19 18.17 -27.04
C LEU A 472 -15.92 19.51 -27.22
N ALA A 473 -16.63 19.98 -26.19
CA ALA A 473 -17.35 21.27 -26.19
C ALA A 473 -16.50 22.45 -25.70
N GLY A 474 -15.21 22.24 -25.42
CA GLY A 474 -14.28 23.24 -24.90
C GLY A 474 -13.81 22.95 -23.46
N THR A 475 -13.02 23.86 -22.92
CA THR A 475 -12.43 23.77 -21.58
C THR A 475 -13.37 24.37 -20.55
N THR A 476 -13.84 23.58 -19.60
CA THR A 476 -14.71 24.04 -18.50
C THR A 476 -14.00 23.92 -17.15
N PRO A 477 -14.09 24.94 -16.27
CA PRO A 477 -13.58 24.82 -14.91
C PRO A 477 -14.49 23.89 -14.08
N ARG A 478 -13.89 22.87 -13.46
CA ARG A 478 -14.45 21.98 -12.45
C ARG A 478 -14.00 22.45 -11.07
N ILE A 479 -14.94 22.81 -10.22
CA ILE A 479 -14.68 23.32 -8.87
C ILE A 479 -14.80 22.15 -7.87
N ASN A 480 -13.99 22.17 -6.81
CA ASN A 480 -14.16 21.26 -5.68
C ASN A 480 -15.59 21.40 -5.12
N PRO A 481 -16.39 20.32 -5.06
CA PRO A 481 -17.77 20.38 -4.56
C PRO A 481 -17.89 20.98 -3.15
N PHE A 482 -16.92 20.72 -2.26
CA PHE A 482 -16.91 21.32 -0.92
C PHE A 482 -16.69 22.84 -0.97
N LEU A 483 -15.80 23.32 -1.85
CA LEU A 483 -15.59 24.75 -2.07
C LEU A 483 -16.83 25.40 -2.70
N ALA A 484 -17.41 24.75 -3.72
CA ALA A 484 -18.61 25.24 -4.39
C ALA A 484 -19.77 25.38 -3.39
N LYS A 485 -19.96 24.38 -2.51
CA LYS A 485 -20.98 24.43 -1.47
C LYS A 485 -20.71 25.52 -0.43
N ALA A 486 -19.46 25.66 0.01
CA ALA A 486 -19.08 26.69 0.97
C ALA A 486 -19.24 28.12 0.43
N LEU A 487 -19.16 28.30 -0.89
CA LEU A 487 -19.22 29.59 -1.57
C LEU A 487 -20.52 29.83 -2.34
N GLU A 488 -21.57 29.02 -2.14
CA GLU A 488 -22.78 29.06 -2.97
C GLU A 488 -23.38 30.48 -3.11
N SER A 489 -23.37 31.28 -2.03
CA SER A 489 -23.87 32.68 -2.05
C SER A 489 -22.82 33.73 -2.46
N GLN A 490 -21.55 33.35 -2.53
CA GLN A 490 -20.41 34.24 -2.82
C GLN A 490 -19.79 33.98 -4.20
N TRP A 491 -20.15 32.88 -4.86
CA TRP A 491 -19.53 32.45 -6.10
C TRP A 491 -19.93 33.35 -7.28
N ASN A 492 -18.96 34.12 -7.76
CA ASN A 492 -19.10 35.06 -8.88
C ASN A 492 -17.81 35.10 -9.72
N PRO A 493 -17.80 35.76 -10.90
CA PRO A 493 -16.62 35.83 -11.77
C PRO A 493 -15.35 36.36 -11.09
N GLU A 494 -15.47 37.30 -10.15
CA GLU A 494 -14.33 37.85 -9.39
C GLU A 494 -13.72 36.79 -8.47
N THR A 495 -14.54 36.09 -7.68
CA THR A 495 -14.07 35.00 -6.82
C THR A 495 -13.48 33.84 -7.62
N ALA A 496 -14.08 33.48 -8.75
CA ALA A 496 -13.55 32.43 -9.64
C ALA A 496 -12.19 32.83 -10.22
N ALA A 497 -12.05 34.08 -10.71
CA ALA A 497 -10.78 34.60 -11.20
C ALA A 497 -9.71 34.62 -10.11
N TRP A 498 -10.07 35.01 -8.89
CA TRP A 498 -9.14 34.99 -7.75
C TRP A 498 -8.66 33.57 -7.43
N VAL A 499 -9.56 32.59 -7.34
CA VAL A 499 -9.17 31.19 -7.07
C VAL A 499 -8.26 30.65 -8.17
N LEU A 500 -8.49 30.98 -9.45
CA LEU A 500 -7.58 30.62 -10.55
C LEU A 500 -6.21 31.30 -10.42
N GLN A 501 -6.17 32.59 -10.10
CA GLN A 501 -4.91 33.31 -9.86
C GLN A 501 -4.11 32.71 -8.71
N GLN A 502 -4.78 32.13 -7.71
CA GLN A 502 -4.17 31.43 -6.59
C GLN A 502 -3.89 29.94 -6.89
N ASN A 503 -3.97 29.49 -8.15
CA ASN A 503 -3.81 28.09 -8.56
C ASN A 503 -4.75 27.11 -7.81
N GLY A 504 -5.94 27.59 -7.44
CA GLY A 504 -6.95 26.88 -6.68
C GLY A 504 -6.75 26.86 -5.16
N SER A 505 -5.75 27.57 -4.63
CA SER A 505 -5.68 27.83 -3.19
C SER A 505 -6.80 28.78 -2.76
N VAL A 506 -7.32 28.53 -1.55
CA VAL A 506 -8.29 29.42 -0.87
C VAL A 506 -7.81 29.81 0.54
N VAL A 507 -6.55 29.53 0.87
CA VAL A 507 -5.96 29.82 2.18
C VAL A 507 -5.67 31.32 2.35
N GLY A 508 -5.24 31.98 1.27
CA GLY A 508 -4.88 33.39 1.28
C GLY A 508 -6.07 34.33 1.55
N LYS A 509 -5.75 35.57 1.96
CA LYS A 509 -6.73 36.66 2.06
C LYS A 509 -7.18 37.07 0.65
N GLY A 510 -8.48 37.25 0.46
CA GLY A 510 -9.08 37.54 -0.85
C GLY A 510 -10.55 37.94 -0.75
N PRO A 511 -11.28 37.98 -1.88
CA PRO A 511 -12.69 38.39 -1.94
C PRO A 511 -13.66 37.36 -1.34
N ILE A 512 -13.16 36.18 -0.97
CA ILE A 512 -13.95 35.12 -0.35
C ILE A 512 -14.00 35.33 1.17
N GLU A 513 -15.21 35.43 1.74
CA GLU A 513 -15.44 35.39 3.18
C GLU A 513 -15.63 33.94 3.65
N MET A 514 -14.65 33.42 4.38
CA MET A 514 -14.65 32.04 4.87
C MET A 514 -13.90 31.96 6.20
N SER A 515 -14.41 31.14 7.13
CA SER A 515 -13.74 30.87 8.40
C SER A 515 -12.36 30.24 8.19
N GLU A 516 -11.42 30.53 9.09
CA GLU A 516 -10.06 29.96 9.00
C GLU A 516 -10.10 28.42 9.01
N LYS A 517 -10.99 27.84 9.83
CA LYS A 517 -11.18 26.39 9.89
C LYS A 517 -11.56 25.81 8.52
N HIS A 518 -12.51 26.40 7.81
CA HIS A 518 -12.92 25.93 6.48
C HIS A 518 -11.80 26.10 5.44
N ARG A 519 -11.04 27.21 5.49
CA ARG A 519 -9.85 27.38 4.63
C ARG A 519 -8.84 26.26 4.84
N MET A 520 -8.58 25.89 6.09
CA MET A 520 -7.65 24.83 6.43
C MET A 520 -8.11 23.44 5.95
N LEU A 521 -9.42 23.17 5.92
CA LEU A 521 -9.99 21.93 5.38
C LEU A 521 -9.85 21.83 3.85
N LEU A 522 -9.82 22.98 3.17
CA LEU A 522 -9.73 23.08 1.71
C LEU A 522 -8.29 23.25 1.21
N ARG A 523 -7.27 23.03 2.07
CA ARG A 523 -5.87 23.04 1.64
C ARG A 523 -5.62 22.01 0.56
N CYS A 524 -4.90 22.44 -0.48
CA CYS A 524 -4.48 21.63 -1.60
C CYS A 524 -3.19 20.87 -1.29
N ALA A 525 -2.87 19.87 -2.11
CA ALA A 525 -1.75 18.95 -1.86
C ALA A 525 -0.40 19.61 -1.63
N TYR A 526 -0.13 20.72 -2.33
CA TYR A 526 1.12 21.49 -2.22
C TYR A 526 1.19 22.39 -0.98
N GLU A 527 0.07 22.60 -0.28
CA GLU A 527 -0.06 23.44 0.91
C GLU A 527 -0.03 22.61 2.21
N LEU A 528 0.00 21.29 2.08
CA LEU A 528 0.06 20.36 3.20
C LEU A 528 1.51 20.04 3.56
N ASP A 529 1.74 19.83 4.85
CA ASP A 529 2.99 19.28 5.33
C ASP A 529 3.17 17.84 4.82
N GLN A 530 4.16 17.63 3.94
CA GLN A 530 4.44 16.33 3.36
C GLN A 530 4.99 15.34 4.39
N SER A 531 5.67 15.80 5.43
CA SER A 531 6.13 14.92 6.52
C SER A 531 4.93 14.33 7.27
N ARG A 532 3.87 15.12 7.49
CA ARG A 532 2.61 14.65 8.10
C ARG A 532 1.85 13.67 7.21
N ARG A 533 1.89 13.85 5.89
CA ARG A 533 1.38 12.88 4.91
C ARG A 533 2.10 11.54 4.98
N ILE A 534 3.43 11.57 5.09
CA ILE A 534 4.26 10.38 5.28
C ILE A 534 3.92 9.72 6.62
N GLU A 535 3.75 10.49 7.69
CA GLU A 535 3.33 9.97 9.00
C GLU A 535 1.95 9.33 8.98
N MET A 536 0.98 9.89 8.24
CA MET A 536 -0.33 9.26 8.06
C MET A 536 -0.21 7.89 7.39
N ALA A 537 0.54 7.81 6.29
CA ALA A 537 0.78 6.54 5.60
C ALA A 537 1.50 5.54 6.53
N ALA A 538 2.51 6.00 7.26
CA ALA A 538 3.26 5.19 8.22
C ALA A 538 2.41 4.69 9.38
N ALA A 539 1.47 5.51 9.89
CA ALA A 539 0.55 5.09 10.93
C ALA A 539 -0.40 3.96 10.46
N MET A 540 -0.77 3.97 9.17
CA MET A 540 -1.59 2.91 8.57
C MET A 540 -0.80 1.65 8.21
N GLN A 541 0.48 1.79 7.81
CA GLN A 541 1.29 0.72 7.22
C GLN A 541 1.42 -0.56 8.07
N PRO A 542 1.58 -0.52 9.41
CA PRO A 542 1.59 -1.73 10.24
C PRO A 542 0.31 -2.57 10.15
N PHE A 543 -0.79 -1.94 9.73
CA PHE A 543 -2.08 -2.60 9.56
C PHE A 543 -2.38 -2.94 8.09
N ILE A 544 -1.44 -2.69 7.18
CA ILE A 544 -1.51 -2.99 5.76
C ILE A 544 -0.41 -4.00 5.43
N ASP A 545 -0.82 -5.26 5.25
CA ASP A 545 0.13 -6.36 5.11
C ASP A 545 0.84 -6.41 3.75
N GLN A 546 0.33 -5.68 2.76
CA GLN A 546 1.08 -5.31 1.55
C GLN A 546 1.65 -3.89 1.68
N ALA A 547 1.58 -3.03 0.67
CA ALA A 547 2.15 -1.68 0.70
C ALA A 547 1.10 -0.61 0.35
N ILE A 548 1.51 0.66 0.28
CA ILE A 548 0.63 1.81 0.04
C ILE A 548 1.19 2.63 -1.13
N SER A 549 0.36 2.94 -2.13
CA SER A 549 0.73 3.90 -3.18
C SER A 549 0.74 5.33 -2.65
N LEU A 550 1.87 5.79 -2.11
CA LEU A 550 2.01 7.14 -1.56
C LEU A 550 2.60 8.11 -2.58
N ASN A 551 1.78 9.04 -3.11
CA ASN A 551 2.31 10.20 -3.83
C ASN A 551 2.83 11.27 -2.88
N ARG A 552 3.84 12.00 -3.32
CA ARG A 552 4.38 13.21 -2.67
C ARG A 552 4.10 14.43 -3.53
N TYR A 553 3.81 15.56 -2.90
CA TYR A 553 3.54 16.83 -3.58
C TYR A 553 4.49 17.90 -3.07
N ARG A 554 5.33 18.42 -3.95
CA ARG A 554 6.28 19.49 -3.62
C ARG A 554 6.27 20.49 -4.76
N GLU A 555 6.24 21.79 -4.48
CA GLU A 555 6.15 22.79 -5.55
C GLU A 555 7.44 22.83 -6.38
N GLU A 556 8.55 23.16 -5.72
CA GLU A 556 9.91 23.18 -6.28
C GLU A 556 10.88 22.56 -5.27
N PRO A 557 10.89 21.22 -5.10
CA PRO A 557 11.66 20.59 -4.04
C PRO A 557 13.16 20.71 -4.29
N THR A 558 13.89 21.09 -3.23
CA THR A 558 15.34 20.99 -3.17
C THR A 558 15.77 19.53 -3.01
N ALA A 559 17.00 19.19 -3.40
CA ALA A 559 17.52 17.84 -3.24
C ALA A 559 17.46 17.32 -1.79
N PRO A 560 17.81 18.12 -0.75
CA PRO A 560 17.63 17.71 0.63
C PRO A 560 16.18 17.39 1.00
N GLU A 561 15.18 18.12 0.50
CA GLU A 561 13.77 17.83 0.79
C GLU A 561 13.32 16.49 0.20
N ILE A 562 13.73 16.20 -1.04
CA ILE A 562 13.42 14.90 -1.69
C ILE A 562 14.03 13.75 -0.89
N VAL A 563 15.29 13.88 -0.51
CA VAL A 563 16.02 12.86 0.27
C VAL A 563 15.42 12.73 1.68
N ASN A 564 15.04 13.83 2.31
CA ASN A 564 14.39 13.80 3.63
C ASN A 564 13.06 13.04 3.59
N ASP A 565 12.24 13.22 2.55
CA ASP A 565 10.99 12.47 2.39
C ASP A 565 11.26 10.95 2.32
N VAL A 566 12.29 10.55 1.59
CA VAL A 566 12.70 9.14 1.45
C VAL A 566 13.25 8.57 2.75
N ILE A 567 14.09 9.32 3.47
CA ILE A 567 14.65 8.88 4.76
C ILE A 567 13.54 8.81 5.82
N LEU A 568 12.66 9.80 5.88
CA LEU A 568 11.54 9.82 6.83
C LEU A 568 10.62 8.60 6.63
N ALA A 569 10.24 8.31 5.39
CA ALA A 569 9.43 7.15 5.06
C ALA A 569 10.10 5.84 5.51
N TYR A 570 11.41 5.70 5.26
CA TYR A 570 12.18 4.55 5.72
C TYR A 570 12.18 4.40 7.26
N LEU A 571 12.51 5.48 7.97
CA LEU A 571 12.57 5.52 9.43
C LEU A 571 11.19 5.30 10.08
N ARG A 572 10.10 5.50 9.33
CA ARG A 572 8.73 5.27 9.78
C ARG A 572 8.12 3.93 9.31
N ASP A 573 8.96 2.97 8.87
CA ASP A 573 8.52 1.62 8.46
C ASP A 573 7.60 1.58 7.24
N LEU A 574 7.58 2.64 6.42
CA LEU A 574 6.92 2.56 5.11
C LEU A 574 7.60 1.53 4.22
N LYS A 575 6.80 0.88 3.39
CA LYS A 575 7.30 -0.13 2.45
C LYS A 575 7.59 0.45 1.07
N THR A 576 6.81 1.43 0.63
CA THR A 576 6.95 2.01 -0.71
C THR A 576 6.64 3.51 -0.76
N MET A 577 7.11 4.15 -1.83
CA MET A 577 6.73 5.49 -2.26
C MET A 577 6.50 5.49 -3.78
N TYR A 578 5.50 6.26 -4.22
CA TYR A 578 5.08 6.33 -5.61
C TYR A 578 5.61 7.62 -6.28
N TYR A 579 4.78 8.41 -6.96
CA TYR A 579 5.25 9.61 -7.65
C TYR A 579 5.71 10.73 -6.71
N LEU A 580 6.70 11.51 -7.16
CA LEU A 580 6.96 12.87 -6.70
C LEU A 580 6.34 13.85 -7.71
N LYS A 581 5.26 14.53 -7.32
CA LYS A 581 4.55 15.48 -8.16
C LYS A 581 5.07 16.89 -7.92
N THR A 582 5.84 17.41 -8.87
CA THR A 582 6.31 18.81 -8.87
C THR A 582 5.35 19.73 -9.59
N ARG A 583 5.22 20.99 -9.16
CA ARG A 583 4.27 21.92 -9.80
C ARG A 583 4.69 22.30 -11.22
N ALA A 584 6.01 22.40 -11.47
CA ALA A 584 6.55 22.60 -12.82
C ALA A 584 6.14 21.48 -13.78
N ALA A 585 6.21 20.21 -13.34
CA ALA A 585 5.76 19.07 -14.15
C ALA A 585 4.24 19.07 -14.39
N VAL A 586 3.45 19.44 -13.38
CA VAL A 586 1.98 19.52 -13.49
C VAL A 586 1.52 20.68 -14.38
N ASN A 587 2.20 21.83 -14.33
CA ASN A 587 1.92 22.98 -15.19
C ASN A 587 2.34 22.71 -16.65
N ALA A 588 3.47 22.02 -16.86
CA ALA A 588 3.91 21.60 -18.19
C ALA A 588 2.94 20.61 -18.86
N ALA A 589 2.20 19.83 -18.07
CA ALA A 589 1.11 18.99 -18.54
C ALA A 589 -0.19 19.76 -18.91
N GLY A 590 -0.19 21.10 -18.86
CA GLY A 590 -1.24 21.94 -19.43
C GLY A 590 -2.49 22.16 -18.56
N ILE A 591 -2.44 21.85 -17.27
CA ILE A 591 -3.63 21.91 -16.39
C ILE A 591 -4.11 23.35 -16.12
N ASN A 592 -3.27 24.38 -16.30
CA ASN A 592 -3.56 25.77 -15.86
C ASN A 592 -3.36 26.91 -16.91
N SER A 593 -3.12 26.66 -18.19
CA SER A 593 -2.90 27.74 -19.19
C SER A 593 -4.17 28.13 -19.99
N GLY A 594 -4.48 29.44 -20.10
CA GLY A 594 -5.48 30.00 -21.05
C GLY A 594 -6.41 31.12 -20.53
N ASN A 595 -6.72 32.11 -21.39
CA ASN A 595 -7.60 33.28 -21.11
C ASN A 595 -9.08 32.91 -20.93
N ILE A 596 -9.78 33.60 -20.00
CA ILE A 596 -11.14 33.30 -19.52
C ILE A 596 -12.11 34.41 -19.96
N SER A 597 -12.24 34.66 -21.26
CA SER A 597 -13.21 35.68 -21.71
C SER A 597 -14.63 35.15 -21.87
N ASP A 598 -14.86 33.84 -22.00
CA ASP A 598 -16.21 33.28 -22.23
C ASP A 598 -16.32 31.81 -21.77
N THR A 599 -16.71 31.53 -20.53
CA THR A 599 -16.95 30.14 -20.11
C THR A 599 -18.17 29.97 -19.22
N ARG A 600 -19.08 29.08 -19.62
CA ARG A 600 -20.18 28.59 -18.76
C ARG A 600 -19.61 27.64 -17.71
N PHE A 601 -19.93 27.88 -16.44
CA PHE A 601 -19.48 27.07 -15.31
C PHE A 601 -20.43 25.88 -15.09
N VAL A 602 -19.87 24.67 -14.93
CA VAL A 602 -20.64 23.47 -14.63
C VAL A 602 -20.48 23.15 -13.15
N PHE A 603 -21.56 23.34 -12.39
CA PHE A 603 -21.65 22.82 -11.02
C PHE A 603 -21.97 21.33 -11.09
N ASP A 604 -21.20 20.52 -10.37
CA ASP A 604 -21.41 19.07 -10.32
C ASP A 604 -22.60 18.75 -9.41
N ASN A 605 -23.82 19.07 -9.87
CA ASN A 605 -25.02 18.48 -9.31
C ASN A 605 -25.12 17.09 -9.91
N GLY A 606 -24.45 16.11 -9.26
CA GLY A 606 -24.27 14.76 -9.78
C GLY A 606 -25.50 14.19 -10.47
N VAL A 607 -25.50 14.22 -11.81
CA VAL A 607 -26.36 13.42 -12.68
C VAL A 607 -25.64 13.25 -14.01
N ALA A 608 -25.37 12.00 -14.38
CA ALA A 608 -25.52 11.58 -15.76
C ALA A 608 -26.24 10.22 -15.76
N SER A 609 -27.55 10.25 -15.50
CA SER A 609 -28.45 9.42 -16.28
C SER A 609 -28.46 9.99 -17.71
N ALA A 610 -27.57 9.52 -18.55
CA ALA A 610 -27.65 9.69 -20.00
C ALA A 610 -27.16 8.38 -20.62
N ASP A 611 -27.98 7.83 -21.51
CA ASP A 611 -27.86 6.52 -22.16
C ASP A 611 -26.45 5.96 -22.30
N LEU A 612 -26.21 4.82 -21.64
CA LEU A 612 -25.03 3.97 -21.75
C LEU A 612 -24.92 3.23 -23.10
N SER A 613 -25.74 3.54 -24.09
CA SER A 613 -25.79 2.81 -25.37
C SER A 613 -25.07 3.48 -26.55
N THR A 614 -24.58 4.73 -26.42
CA THR A 614 -23.98 5.44 -27.57
C THR A 614 -22.70 6.21 -27.31
N ALA A 615 -22.09 6.09 -26.12
CA ALA A 615 -20.74 6.61 -25.90
C ALA A 615 -19.69 5.65 -26.49
N ASN A 616 -19.56 5.65 -27.81
CA ASN A 616 -18.35 5.18 -28.47
C ASN A 616 -17.20 6.06 -27.97
N ILE A 617 -16.40 5.52 -27.05
CA ILE A 617 -15.06 6.02 -26.75
C ILE A 617 -14.26 5.79 -28.03
N PRO A 618 -13.78 6.83 -28.74
CA PRO A 618 -12.87 6.58 -29.85
C PRO A 618 -11.58 6.05 -29.24
N MET A 619 -11.37 4.74 -29.35
CA MET A 619 -10.02 4.19 -29.37
C MET A 619 -9.44 4.55 -30.73
N GLU A 620 -8.95 5.78 -30.86
CA GLU A 620 -7.99 6.12 -31.91
C GLU A 620 -6.59 6.14 -31.30
N ASP A 621 -5.68 5.55 -32.04
CA ASP A 621 -4.30 5.26 -31.67
C ASP A 621 -3.57 6.48 -31.12
N GLY A 622 -2.87 6.31 -29.99
CA GLY A 622 -1.63 7.04 -29.74
C GLY A 622 -1.56 8.09 -28.63
N ASP A 623 -2.66 8.53 -27.99
CA ASP A 623 -2.57 9.61 -26.99
C ASP A 623 -2.83 9.18 -25.54
N GLN A 624 -1.87 9.55 -24.68
CA GLN A 624 -1.75 9.19 -23.27
C GLN A 624 -2.87 9.81 -22.41
N CYS A 625 -3.39 9.04 -21.45
CA CYS A 625 -4.22 9.54 -20.36
C CYS A 625 -3.41 10.53 -19.49
N VAL A 626 -3.45 11.81 -19.79
CA VAL A 626 -2.70 12.87 -19.07
C VAL A 626 -3.13 13.03 -17.60
N GLY A 627 -4.30 12.49 -17.20
CA GLY A 627 -4.73 12.41 -15.79
C GLY A 627 -4.07 11.29 -14.98
N CYS A 628 -3.50 10.31 -15.67
CA CYS A 628 -2.73 9.19 -15.14
C CYS A 628 -1.22 9.49 -15.13
N GLY A 629 -0.81 10.66 -15.65
CA GLY A 629 0.53 10.88 -16.18
C GLY A 629 0.59 10.62 -17.68
#